data_AF-A0A966DS93-F1
#
_entry.id   AF-A0A966DS93-F1
#
_cell.length_a   1.000
_cell.length_b   1.000
_cell.length_c   1.000
_cell.angle_alpha   90.00
_cell.angle_beta   90.00
_cell.angle_gamma   90.00
#
_symmetry.space_group_name_H-M   'P 1'
#
loop_
_entity.id
_entity.type
_entity.pdbx_description
1 polymer ?
#
loop_
_entity_poly.entity_id
_entity_poly.type
_entity_poly.pdbx_seq_one_letter_code
_entity_poly.pdbx_strand_id
1 'polypeptide(L)'
;MRSKLFQERPETARTDSERWVRIFPDKGEGYVLYDALEERMLGRILVDQNDNWIYDGTLLTLEEQEDLAAFITGSRKEMDDLILGL
;
A
#
# COMPACT_ATOMS: atom_id res chain seq x y z
N MET A 1 -18.12 8.66 -3.80
CA MET A 1 -16.96 9.49 -4.18
C MET A 1 -16.19 9.85 -2.93
N ARG A 2 -15.14 9.10 -2.57
CA ARG A 2 -14.19 9.54 -1.52
C ARG A 2 -13.37 10.68 -2.12
N SER A 3 -13.43 11.85 -1.51
CA SER A 3 -12.80 13.07 -2.01
C SER A 3 -11.27 12.92 -2.02
N LYS A 4 -10.62 13.15 -3.17
CA LYS A 4 -9.16 13.23 -3.38
C LYS A 4 -8.47 14.39 -2.62
N LEU A 5 -9.05 14.88 -1.52
CA LEU A 5 -8.64 16.10 -0.81
C LEU A 5 -7.91 15.84 0.52
N PHE A 6 -7.71 14.57 0.93
CA PHE A 6 -7.17 14.25 2.27
C PHE A 6 -5.82 13.52 2.31
N GLN A 7 -5.23 13.14 1.18
CA GLN A 7 -3.96 12.40 1.17
C GLN A 7 -2.74 13.33 1.16
N GLU A 8 -2.63 14.23 2.14
CA GLU A 8 -1.35 14.89 2.46
C GLU A 8 -0.76 14.36 3.78
N ARG A 9 -1.54 13.60 4.56
CA ARG A 9 -1.07 13.06 5.84
C ARG A 9 -0.58 11.64 5.65
N PRO A 10 0.60 11.29 6.18
CA PRO A 10 1.07 9.92 6.16
C PRO A 10 0.11 9.03 6.95
N GLU A 11 -0.20 7.88 6.37
CA GLU A 11 -0.98 6.83 7.03
C GLU A 11 -0.04 5.77 7.60
N THR A 12 -0.55 4.94 8.50
CA THR A 12 0.20 3.83 9.07
C THR A 12 -0.64 2.57 8.95
N ALA A 13 -0.08 1.56 8.28
CA ALA A 13 -0.69 0.26 8.11
C ALA A 13 0.17 -0.80 8.80
N ARG A 14 -0.47 -1.88 9.23
CA ARG A 14 0.19 -3.10 9.67
C ARG A 14 -0.08 -4.18 8.63
N THR A 15 0.97 -4.80 8.10
CA THR A 15 0.85 -5.95 7.19
C THR A 15 0.48 -7.20 7.97
N ASP A 16 0.04 -8.25 7.28
CA ASP A 16 -0.27 -9.55 7.89
C ASP A 16 1.00 -10.22 8.44
N SER A 17 2.18 -9.87 7.90
CA SER A 17 3.51 -10.21 8.45
C SER A 17 3.88 -9.45 9.73
N GLU A 18 2.94 -8.69 10.30
CA GLU A 18 3.06 -7.86 11.49
C GLU A 18 3.99 -6.63 11.37
N ARG A 19 4.47 -6.30 10.16
CA ARG A 19 5.33 -5.14 9.91
C ARG A 19 4.51 -3.84 9.96
N TRP A 20 5.06 -2.81 10.60
CA TRP A 20 4.46 -1.48 10.67
C TRP A 20 5.04 -0.56 9.59
N VAL A 21 4.19 -0.15 8.65
CA VAL A 21 4.58 0.63 7.48
C VAL A 21 3.92 2.01 7.53
N ARG A 22 4.74 3.06 7.48
CA ARG A 22 4.29 4.42 7.22
C ARG A 22 4.21 4.64 5.71
N ILE A 23 3.07 5.12 5.27
CA ILE A 23 2.71 5.32 3.86
C ILE A 23 2.62 6.82 3.61
N PHE A 24 3.47 7.33 2.73
CA PHE A 24 3.53 8.74 2.36
C PHE A 24 3.09 8.92 0.91
N PRO A 25 2.09 9.77 0.62
CA PRO A 25 1.72 10.11 -0.76
C PRO A 25 2.89 10.75 -1.52
N ASP A 26 3.21 10.26 -2.71
CA ASP A 26 4.35 10.73 -3.51
C ASP A 26 3.89 11.43 -4.80
N LYS A 27 3.36 12.66 -4.68
CA LYS A 27 3.05 13.63 -5.76
C LYS A 27 2.68 13.04 -7.15
N GLY A 28 1.86 11.99 -7.20
CA GLY A 28 1.38 11.37 -8.45
C GLY A 28 2.17 10.16 -8.97
N GLU A 29 3.22 9.70 -8.29
CA GLU A 29 3.97 8.47 -8.60
C GLU A 29 3.59 7.28 -7.69
N GLY A 30 2.65 7.48 -6.77
CA GLY A 30 2.17 6.46 -5.84
C GLY A 30 2.46 6.82 -4.39
N TYR A 31 3.06 5.88 -3.64
CA TYR A 31 3.25 5.99 -2.20
C TYR A 31 4.66 5.56 -1.78
N VAL A 32 5.36 6.37 -1.02
CA VAL A 32 6.62 6.00 -0.37
C VAL A 32 6.33 5.21 0.90
N LEU A 33 7.10 4.14 1.13
CA LEU A 33 6.94 3.25 2.26
C LEU A 33 8.16 3.32 3.19
N TYR A 34 7.89 3.39 4.49
CA TYR A 34 8.91 3.47 5.53
C TYR A 34 8.58 2.53 6.69
N ASP A 35 9.55 1.72 7.10
CA ASP A 35 9.44 0.89 8.30
C ASP A 35 9.62 1.77 9.53
N ALA A 36 8.56 1.90 10.33
CA ALA A 36 8.59 2.76 11.50
C ALA A 36 9.42 2.17 12.66
N LEU A 37 9.63 0.85 12.68
CA LEU A 37 10.35 0.15 13.74
C LEU A 37 11.83 0.03 13.42
N GLU A 38 12.15 -0.33 12.18
CA GLU A 38 13.53 -0.49 11.71
C GLU A 38 14.13 0.82 11.17
N GLU A 39 13.35 1.89 11.17
CA GLU A 39 13.72 3.23 10.73
C GLU A 39 14.32 3.30 9.31
N ARG A 40 13.86 2.44 8.40
CA ARG A 40 14.39 2.33 7.03
C ARG A 40 13.34 2.49 5.94
N MET A 41 13.79 2.94 4.78
CA MET A 41 12.97 2.99 3.57
C MET A 41 12.66 1.58 3.07
N LEU A 42 11.37 1.31 2.82
CA LEU A 42 10.86 0.05 2.26
C LEU A 42 10.56 0.16 0.76
N GLY A 43 10.87 1.30 0.14
CA GLY A 43 10.64 1.52 -1.28
C GLY A 43 9.35 2.28 -1.56
N ARG A 44 8.63 1.88 -2.61
CA ARG A 44 7.42 2.55 -3.07
C ARG A 44 6.34 1.54 -3.46
N ILE A 45 5.08 1.95 -3.34
CA ILE A 45 3.98 1.38 -4.09
C ILE A 45 3.71 2.30 -5.26
N LEU A 46 3.91 1.79 -6.46
CA LEU A 46 3.61 2.49 -7.70
C LEU A 46 2.17 2.22 -8.09
N VAL A 47 1.52 3.23 -8.67
CA VAL A 47 0.19 3.10 -9.26
C VAL A 47 0.20 3.64 -10.69
N ASP A 48 -0.57 3.01 -11.56
CA ASP A 48 -0.79 3.53 -12.92
C ASP A 48 -1.78 4.71 -12.92
N GLN A 49 -2.05 5.26 -14.11
CA GLN A 49 -2.98 6.39 -14.27
C GLN A 49 -4.45 6.05 -13.94
N ASN A 50 -4.78 4.77 -13.80
CA ASN A 50 -6.09 4.25 -13.45
C ASN A 50 -6.16 3.78 -11.99
N ASP A 51 -5.18 4.15 -11.16
CA ASP A 51 -5.03 3.74 -9.75
C ASP A 51 -4.79 2.21 -9.57
N ASN A 52 -4.32 1.50 -10.61
CA ASN A 52 -3.92 0.09 -10.47
C ASN A 52 -2.51 0.00 -9.89
N TRP A 53 -2.33 -0.88 -8.91
CA TRP A 53 -1.03 -1.18 -8.33
C TRP A 53 -0.06 -1.81 -9.33
N ILE A 54 1.19 -1.35 -9.31
CA ILE A 54 2.30 -1.89 -10.08
C ILE A 54 3.34 -2.45 -9.11
N TYR A 55 3.64 -3.74 -9.23
CA TYR A 55 4.68 -4.43 -8.48
C TYR A 55 6.08 -3.92 -8.89
N ASP A 56 6.84 -3.38 -7.94
CA ASP A 56 8.21 -2.87 -8.17
C ASP A 56 9.33 -3.78 -7.61
N GLY A 57 8.97 -4.70 -6.70
CA GLY A 57 9.69 -5.93 -6.41
C GLY A 57 11.03 -5.84 -5.69
N THR A 58 11.30 -4.80 -4.89
CA THR A 58 12.66 -4.63 -4.32
C THR A 58 12.82 -4.91 -2.82
N LEU A 59 11.80 -4.68 -1.98
CA LEU A 59 11.96 -4.70 -0.51
C LEU A 59 10.81 -5.35 0.27
N LEU A 60 9.61 -5.40 -0.32
CA LEU A 60 8.45 -6.08 0.26
C LEU A 60 8.18 -7.38 -0.47
N THR A 61 7.70 -8.40 0.26
CA THR A 61 7.16 -9.60 -0.38
C THR A 61 5.91 -9.27 -1.21
N LEU A 62 5.50 -10.18 -2.09
CA LEU A 62 4.26 -10.01 -2.85
C LEU A 62 3.06 -9.80 -1.92
N GLU A 63 2.95 -10.63 -0.88
CA GLU A 63 1.90 -10.58 0.14
C GLU A 63 1.88 -9.23 0.87
N GLU A 64 3.05 -8.71 1.27
CA GLU A 64 3.16 -7.41 1.94
C GLU A 64 2.75 -6.26 1.02
N GLN A 65 3.01 -6.36 -0.29
CA GLN A 65 2.56 -5.36 -1.23
C GLN A 65 1.05 -5.45 -1.49
N GLU A 66 0.49 -6.66 -1.55
CA GLU A 66 -0.95 -6.90 -1.66
C GLU A 66 -1.70 -6.32 -0.46
N ASP A 67 -1.21 -6.54 0.76
CA ASP A 67 -1.78 -5.97 1.98
C ASP A 67 -1.83 -4.44 1.96
N LEU A 68 -0.72 -3.82 1.57
CA LEU A 68 -0.62 -2.37 1.53
C LEU A 68 -1.44 -1.79 0.37
N ALA A 69 -1.47 -2.45 -0.79
CA ALA A 69 -2.32 -2.05 -1.90
C ALA A 69 -3.80 -2.12 -1.49
N ALA A 70 -4.23 -3.22 -0.87
CA ALA A 70 -5.56 -3.41 -0.33
C ALA A 70 -5.95 -2.34 0.69
N PHE A 71 -5.01 -1.96 1.57
CA PHE A 71 -5.20 -0.87 2.53
C PHE A 71 -5.38 0.47 1.82
N ILE A 72 -4.51 0.80 0.87
CA ILE A 72 -4.50 2.06 0.13
C ILE A 72 -5.77 2.23 -0.72
N THR A 73 -6.19 1.19 -1.44
CA THR A 73 -7.35 1.25 -2.34
C THR A 73 -8.66 0.99 -1.60
N GLY A 74 -8.60 0.38 -0.42
CA GLY A 74 -9.76 -0.10 0.33
C GLY A 74 -10.36 -1.38 -0.24
N SER A 75 -9.61 -2.14 -1.05
CA SER A 75 -10.08 -3.32 -1.79
C SER A 75 -9.85 -4.66 -1.07
N ARG A 76 -9.52 -4.64 0.23
CA ARG A 76 -9.18 -5.85 0.99
C ARG A 76 -10.25 -6.94 0.87
N LYS A 77 -11.52 -6.56 0.97
CA LYS A 77 -12.63 -7.50 0.88
C LYS A 77 -12.71 -8.17 -0.49
N GLU A 78 -12.63 -7.39 -1.57
CA GLU A 78 -12.68 -7.90 -2.94
C GLU A 78 -11.51 -8.84 -3.24
N MET A 79 -10.33 -8.54 -2.69
CA MET A 79 -9.16 -9.42 -2.78
C MET A 79 -9.36 -10.72 -2.00
N ASP A 80 -9.87 -10.63 -0.77
CA ASP A 80 -10.15 -11.81 0.05
C ASP A 80 -11.20 -12.72 -0.63
N ASP A 81 -12.27 -12.14 -1.19
CA ASP A 81 -13.32 -12.86 -1.91
C ASP A 81 -12.73 -13.60 -3.15
N LEU A 82 -11.84 -12.95 -3.90
CA LEU A 82 -11.15 -13.55 -5.06
C LEU A 82 -10.19 -14.69 -4.68
N ILE A 83 -9.43 -14.54 -3.59
CA ILE A 83 -8.47 -15.54 -3.12
C ILE A 83 -9.20 -16.76 -2.53
N LEU A 84 -10.28 -16.52 -1.77
CA LEU A 84 -11.06 -17.56 -1.10
C LEU A 84 -12.10 -18.22 -2.03
N GLY A 85 -12.38 -17.62 -3.19
CA GLY A 85 -13.39 -18.10 -4.13
C GLY A 85 -14.83 -17.99 -3.61
N LEU A 86 -15.10 -16.98 -2.79
CA LEU A 86 -16.42 -16.66 -2.21
C LEU A 86 -17.19 -15.67 -3.09
#